data_AF-A0A835SZF0-F1
#
_entry.id   AF-A0A835SZF0-F1
#
_cell.length_a   1.000
_cell.length_b   1.000
_cell.length_c   1.000
_cell.angle_alpha   90.00
_cell.angle_beta   90.00
_cell.angle_gamma   90.00
#
_symmetry.space_group_name_H-M   'P 1'
#
loop_
_entity.id
_entity.type
_entity.pdbx_description
1 polymer ?
#
loop_
_entity_poly.entity_id
_entity_poly.type
_entity_poly.pdbx_seq_one_letter_code
_entity_poly.pdbx_strand_id
1 'polypeptide(L)'
;MAAAGDAHPVVRPAPWWESIFGSGDEKTYVSPHARNKIVLKLSKIGEAKCQPMIEAFNQCCRGKSFGQLMCKGKYDASQNCMHRYMNDENAELVAKRWVEQGRPHKPDWSVLLAGIEEAGDRKGAEAAAKASAASAQQ
;
A
#
# COMPACT_ATOMS: atom_id res chain seq x y z
N MET A 1 -17.21 3.22 46.12
CA MET A 1 -16.55 4.34 45.40
C MET A 1 -15.83 3.76 44.21
N ALA A 2 -16.13 4.27 43.01
CA ALA A 2 -15.73 3.72 41.73
C ALA A 2 -14.25 4.00 41.41
N ALA A 3 -13.54 3.01 40.87
CA ALA A 3 -12.30 3.20 40.14
C ALA A 3 -12.52 2.63 38.73
N ALA A 4 -13.16 3.43 37.88
CA ALA A 4 -13.11 3.20 36.45
C ALA A 4 -11.70 3.57 36.00
N GLY A 5 -10.85 2.57 35.77
CA GLY A 5 -9.58 2.78 35.09
C GLY A 5 -9.86 3.21 33.66
N ASP A 6 -9.47 4.43 33.32
CA ASP A 6 -9.41 4.94 31.96
C ASP A 6 -8.56 4.01 31.07
N ALA A 7 -9.22 3.02 30.46
CA ALA A 7 -8.67 2.29 29.34
C ALA A 7 -8.66 3.25 28.15
N HIS A 8 -7.59 4.03 27.99
CA HIS A 8 -7.35 4.72 26.73
C HIS A 8 -7.37 3.66 25.62
N PRO A 9 -8.27 3.78 24.61
CA PRO A 9 -8.29 2.85 23.52
C PRO A 9 -6.90 2.93 22.86
N VAL A 10 -6.19 1.80 22.83
CA VAL A 10 -5.00 1.67 22.00
C VAL A 10 -5.46 1.85 20.58
N VAL A 11 -5.37 3.09 20.06
CA VAL A 11 -5.61 3.41 18.67
C VAL A 11 -4.53 2.69 17.90
N ARG A 12 -4.83 1.46 17.47
CA ARG A 12 -3.95 0.74 16.54
C ARG A 12 -3.89 1.61 15.29
N PRO A 13 -2.69 1.90 14.75
CA PRO A 13 -2.60 2.59 13.48
C PRO A 13 -3.40 1.78 12.47
N ALA A 14 -4.41 2.41 11.89
CA ALA A 14 -5.20 1.82 10.84
C ALA A 14 -4.25 1.45 9.70
N PRO A 15 -4.23 0.20 9.19
CA PRO A 15 -3.56 -0.11 7.95
C PRO A 15 -3.86 0.91 6.86
N TRP A 16 -2.87 1.19 6.01
CA TRP A 16 -2.96 2.19 4.94
C TRP A 16 -4.19 2.01 4.05
N TRP A 17 -4.65 0.78 3.83
CA TRP A 17 -5.80 0.48 2.98
C TRP A 17 -7.18 0.76 3.64
N GLU A 18 -7.24 1.06 4.94
CA GLU A 18 -8.51 1.38 5.61
C GLU A 18 -9.10 2.73 5.14
N SER A 19 -8.27 3.71 4.75
CA SER A 19 -8.73 4.98 4.17
C SER A 19 -9.57 4.79 2.91
N ILE A 20 -9.20 3.79 2.11
CA ILE A 20 -9.75 3.51 0.78
C ILE A 20 -11.08 2.77 0.88
N PHE A 21 -11.08 1.72 1.69
CA PHE A 21 -12.23 0.84 1.77
C PHE A 21 -13.18 1.22 2.92
N GLY A 22 -12.73 2.01 3.90
CA GLY A 22 -13.53 2.47 5.03
C GLY A 22 -14.60 3.49 4.66
N SER A 23 -14.37 4.28 3.61
CA SER A 23 -15.26 5.33 3.12
C SER A 23 -16.30 4.74 2.15
N GLY A 24 -17.44 4.33 2.69
CA GLY A 24 -18.49 3.61 1.96
C GLY A 24 -19.28 4.46 0.95
N ASP A 25 -18.64 4.87 -0.15
CA ASP A 25 -19.37 5.20 -1.36
C ASP A 25 -19.91 3.91 -1.99
N GLU A 26 -21.21 3.84 -2.26
CA GLU A 26 -21.89 2.63 -2.77
C GLU A 26 -21.27 2.10 -4.09
N LYS A 27 -20.64 3.02 -4.85
CA LYS A 27 -19.94 2.75 -6.12
C LYS A 27 -18.55 2.12 -5.97
N THR A 28 -17.92 2.21 -4.80
CA THR A 28 -16.59 1.66 -4.51
C THR A 28 -16.62 0.64 -3.38
N TYR A 29 -17.81 0.33 -2.85
CA TYR A 29 -17.95 -0.65 -1.78
C TYR A 29 -17.48 -2.05 -2.20
N VAL A 30 -16.39 -2.47 -1.58
CA VAL A 30 -15.85 -3.83 -1.63
C VAL A 30 -16.09 -4.49 -0.28
N SER A 31 -16.51 -5.76 -0.24
CA SER A 31 -16.70 -6.48 1.03
C SER A 31 -15.37 -6.69 1.77
N PRO A 32 -15.34 -6.77 3.10
CA PRO A 32 -14.09 -6.97 3.86
C PRO A 32 -13.24 -8.15 3.36
N HIS A 33 -13.88 -9.24 2.97
CA HIS A 33 -13.21 -10.40 2.41
C HIS A 33 -12.56 -10.11 1.04
N ALA A 34 -13.23 -9.35 0.17
CA ALA A 34 -12.68 -8.95 -1.11
C ALA A 34 -11.55 -7.91 -0.95
N ARG A 35 -11.65 -6.99 0.02
CA ARG A 35 -10.55 -6.06 0.38
C ARG A 35 -9.28 -6.80 0.72
N ASN A 36 -9.37 -7.76 1.64
CA ASN A 36 -8.22 -8.58 2.04
C ASN A 36 -7.62 -9.35 0.85
N LYS A 37 -8.44 -9.83 -0.08
CA LYS A 37 -7.96 -10.47 -1.32
C LYS A 37 -7.22 -9.49 -2.23
N ILE A 38 -7.77 -8.29 -2.43
CA ILE A 38 -7.15 -7.24 -3.26
C ILE A 38 -5.81 -6.83 -2.66
N VAL A 39 -5.76 -6.51 -1.37
CA VAL A 39 -4.54 -6.12 -0.67
C VAL A 39 -3.50 -7.25 -0.75
N LEU A 40 -3.89 -8.49 -0.46
CA LEU A 40 -2.98 -9.64 -0.54
C LEU A 40 -2.41 -9.82 -1.96
N LYS A 41 -3.22 -9.59 -3.00
CA LYS A 41 -2.76 -9.69 -4.39
C LYS A 41 -1.81 -8.57 -4.77
N LEU A 42 -2.08 -7.34 -4.35
CA LEU A 42 -1.17 -6.20 -4.52
C LEU A 42 0.16 -6.44 -3.80
N SER A 43 0.12 -6.95 -2.56
CA SER A 43 1.32 -7.34 -1.83
C SER A 43 2.14 -8.38 -2.57
N LYS A 44 1.52 -9.46 -3.05
CA LYS A 44 2.24 -10.52 -3.78
C LYS A 44 2.91 -10.03 -5.06
N ILE A 45 2.26 -9.12 -5.79
CA ILE A 45 2.87 -8.51 -6.98
C ILE A 45 4.03 -7.61 -6.58
N GLY A 46 3.83 -6.75 -5.58
CA GLY A 46 4.87 -5.89 -5.03
C GLY A 46 6.08 -6.71 -4.57
N GLU A 47 5.85 -7.77 -3.79
CA GLU A 47 6.90 -8.68 -3.32
C GLU A 47 7.65 -9.33 -4.49
N ALA A 48 6.94 -9.87 -5.48
CA ALA A 48 7.57 -10.51 -6.64
C ALA A 48 8.42 -9.53 -7.47
N LYS A 49 7.96 -8.29 -7.63
CA LYS A 49 8.66 -7.25 -8.40
C LYS A 49 9.80 -6.60 -7.62
N CYS A 50 9.62 -6.40 -6.32
CA CYS A 50 10.58 -5.78 -5.42
C CYS A 50 11.52 -6.79 -4.75
N GLN A 51 11.40 -8.08 -5.07
CA GLN A 51 12.19 -9.17 -4.51
C GLN A 51 13.69 -8.87 -4.45
N PRO A 52 14.33 -8.31 -5.50
CA PRO A 52 15.77 -8.01 -5.45
C PRO A 52 16.14 -6.97 -4.38
N MET A 53 15.28 -5.96 -4.17
CA MET A 53 15.52 -4.91 -3.18
C MET A 53 15.26 -5.42 -1.75
N ILE A 54 14.23 -6.26 -1.59
CA ILE A 54 13.92 -6.93 -0.32
C ILE A 54 15.08 -7.87 0.06
N GLU A 55 15.60 -8.65 -0.88
CA GLU A 55 16.75 -9.52 -0.65
C GLU A 55 18.01 -8.72 -0.33
N ALA A 56 18.26 -7.61 -1.02
CA ALA A 56 19.40 -6.74 -0.72
C ALA A 56 19.33 -6.19 0.71
N PHE A 57 18.15 -5.79 1.17
CA PHE A 57 17.90 -5.39 2.56
C PHE A 57 18.12 -6.56 3.53
N ASN A 58 17.51 -7.72 3.27
CA ASN A 58 17.63 -8.90 4.12
C ASN A 58 19.08 -9.36 4.26
N GLN A 59 19.83 -9.40 3.16
CA GLN A 59 21.26 -9.71 3.17
C GLN A 59 22.06 -8.69 4.00
N CYS A 60 21.71 -7.41 3.92
CA CYS A 60 22.36 -6.39 4.73
C CYS A 60 22.07 -6.56 6.23
N CYS A 61 20.87 -7.01 6.58
CA CYS A 61 20.45 -7.24 7.95
C CYS A 61 21.01 -8.54 8.57
N ARG A 62 21.53 -9.47 7.76
CA ARG A 62 22.10 -10.72 8.28
C ARG A 62 23.19 -10.43 9.31
N GLY A 63 23.01 -10.95 10.52
CA GLY A 63 23.96 -10.82 11.62
C GLY A 63 23.97 -9.46 12.33
N LYS A 64 23.00 -8.57 12.06
CA LYS A 64 22.94 -7.23 12.69
C LYS A 64 21.73 -7.10 13.62
N SER A 65 21.98 -6.77 14.89
CA SER A 65 20.92 -6.54 15.88
C SER A 65 20.06 -5.30 15.57
N PHE A 66 20.62 -4.29 14.89
CA PHE A 66 19.93 -3.08 14.44
C PHE A 66 19.89 -2.99 12.91
N GLY A 67 19.49 -4.09 12.25
CA GLY A 67 19.51 -4.23 10.79
C GLY A 67 18.80 -3.07 10.06
N GLN A 68 17.63 -2.64 10.53
CA GLN A 68 16.86 -1.57 9.89
C GLN A 68 17.61 -0.22 9.93
N LEU A 69 18.25 0.14 11.04
CA LEU A 69 19.00 1.39 11.17
C LEU A 69 20.29 1.36 10.33
N MET A 70 21.02 0.25 10.40
CA MET A 70 22.31 0.07 9.72
C MET A 70 22.17 -0.16 8.21
N CYS A 71 20.99 -0.57 7.76
CA CYS A 71 20.67 -0.83 6.36
C CYS A 71 19.58 0.10 5.85
N LYS A 72 19.41 1.27 6.47
CA LYS A 72 18.34 2.22 6.18
C LYS A 72 18.19 2.52 4.69
N GLY A 73 19.27 2.79 3.96
CA GLY A 73 19.18 3.04 2.52
C GLY A 73 18.59 1.89 1.71
N LYS A 74 18.89 0.64 2.09
CA LYS A 74 18.30 -0.55 1.44
C LYS A 74 16.88 -0.82 1.91
N TYR A 75 16.58 -0.51 3.16
CA TYR A 75 15.22 -0.53 3.69
C TYR A 75 14.34 0.45 2.92
N ASP A 76 14.75 1.72 2.83
CA ASP A 76 14.02 2.77 2.11
C ASP A 76 13.83 2.41 0.64
N ALA A 77 14.85 1.85 -0.03
CA ALA A 77 14.71 1.35 -1.41
C ALA A 77 13.66 0.23 -1.52
N SER A 78 13.66 -0.73 -0.59
CA SER A 78 12.67 -1.80 -0.56
C SER A 78 11.25 -1.27 -0.31
N GLN A 79 11.10 -0.31 0.61
CA GLN A 79 9.82 0.29 0.96
C GLN A 79 9.29 1.17 -0.18
N ASN A 80 10.13 1.99 -0.79
CA ASN A 80 9.77 2.82 -1.95
C ASN A 80 9.32 1.97 -3.13
N CYS A 81 9.97 0.83 -3.37
CA CYS A 81 9.52 -0.11 -4.38
C CYS A 81 8.15 -0.67 -4.02
N MET A 82 7.98 -1.21 -2.82
CA MET A 82 6.71 -1.79 -2.37
C MET A 82 5.55 -0.78 -2.43
N HIS A 83 5.81 0.48 -2.06
CA HIS A 83 4.82 1.56 -2.08
C HIS A 83 4.32 1.89 -3.50
N ARG A 84 5.11 1.65 -4.55
CA ARG A 84 4.62 1.82 -5.95
C ARG A 84 3.50 0.86 -6.31
N TYR A 85 3.42 -0.29 -5.63
CA TYR A 85 2.39 -1.30 -5.85
C TYR A 85 1.30 -1.25 -4.78
N MET A 86 1.70 -1.05 -3.53
CA MET A 86 0.86 -1.01 -2.33
C MET A 86 0.57 0.44 -1.91
N ASN A 87 -0.18 1.16 -2.74
CA ASN A 87 -0.67 2.51 -2.46
C ASN A 87 -2.16 2.61 -2.68
N ASP A 88 -2.71 3.73 -2.21
CA ASP A 88 -4.14 3.97 -2.21
C ASP A 88 -4.75 3.95 -3.61
N GLU A 89 -4.04 4.52 -4.58
CA GLU A 89 -4.51 4.66 -5.96
C GLU A 89 -4.66 3.30 -6.65
N ASN A 90 -3.71 2.40 -6.45
CA ASN A 90 -3.76 1.05 -7.00
C ASN A 90 -4.88 0.23 -6.36
N ALA A 91 -5.07 0.36 -5.04
CA ALA A 91 -6.14 -0.32 -4.34
C ALA A 91 -7.53 0.22 -4.75
N GLU A 92 -7.69 1.53 -4.92
CA GLU A 92 -8.91 2.16 -5.47
C GLU A 92 -9.20 1.71 -6.89
N LEU A 93 -8.19 1.66 -7.76
CA LEU A 93 -8.33 1.23 -9.15
C LEU A 93 -8.83 -0.21 -9.24
N VAL A 94 -8.22 -1.11 -8.44
CA VAL A 94 -8.64 -2.51 -8.38
C VAL A 94 -10.04 -2.63 -7.76
N ALA A 95 -10.36 -1.84 -6.74
CA ALA A 95 -11.69 -1.80 -6.13
C ALA A 95 -12.77 -1.38 -7.12
N LYS A 96 -12.51 -0.33 -7.91
CA LYS A 96 -13.41 0.15 -8.94
C LYS A 96 -13.66 -0.92 -10.01
N ARG A 97 -12.59 -1.52 -10.54
CA ARG A 97 -12.69 -2.61 -11.52
C ARG A 97 -13.42 -3.83 -10.96
N TRP A 98 -13.23 -4.13 -9.68
CA TRP A 98 -13.95 -5.19 -8.99
C TRP A 98 -15.46 -4.97 -8.99
N VAL A 99 -15.90 -3.73 -8.73
CA VAL A 99 -17.31 -3.35 -8.77
C VAL A 99 -17.83 -3.33 -10.22
N GLU A 100 -17.07 -2.80 -11.16
CA GLU A 100 -17.41 -2.77 -12.61
C GLU A 100 -17.63 -4.17 -13.19
N GLN A 101 -16.87 -5.17 -12.74
CA GLN A 101 -17.06 -6.57 -13.13
C GLN A 101 -18.23 -7.28 -12.41
N GLY A 102 -19.05 -6.55 -11.67
CA GLY A 102 -20.20 -7.12 -10.97
C GLY A 102 -19.83 -7.96 -9.75
N ARG A 103 -18.67 -7.69 -9.11
CA ARG A 103 -18.21 -8.36 -7.88
C ARG A 103 -18.02 -9.87 -8.07
N PRO A 104 -17.13 -10.30 -8.99
CA PRO A 104 -17.01 -11.69 -9.39
C PRO A 104 -16.55 -12.60 -8.24
N HIS A 105 -17.19 -13.76 -8.09
CA HIS A 105 -16.76 -14.79 -7.13
C HIS A 105 -15.41 -15.41 -7.52
N LYS A 106 -15.14 -15.50 -8.84
CA LYS A 106 -13.85 -15.90 -9.43
C LYS A 106 -13.29 -14.71 -10.23
N PRO A 107 -12.59 -13.77 -9.58
CA PRO A 107 -12.03 -12.60 -10.25
C PRO A 107 -10.92 -12.98 -11.23
N ASP A 108 -10.92 -12.37 -12.41
CA ASP A 108 -9.76 -12.40 -13.30
C ASP A 108 -8.75 -11.35 -12.84
N TRP A 109 -7.76 -11.83 -12.08
CA TRP A 109 -6.72 -10.98 -11.53
C TRP A 109 -5.85 -10.31 -12.60
N SER A 110 -5.73 -10.89 -13.79
CA SER A 110 -4.93 -10.30 -14.88
C SER A 110 -5.56 -9.00 -15.35
N VAL A 111 -6.89 -8.97 -15.44
CA VAL A 111 -7.66 -7.78 -15.84
C VAL A 111 -7.70 -6.76 -14.69
N LEU A 112 -7.97 -7.22 -13.47
CA LEU A 112 -8.05 -6.34 -12.30
C LEU A 112 -6.73 -5.64 -12.03
N LEU A 113 -5.60 -6.33 -12.22
CA LEU A 113 -4.25 -5.88 -11.91
C LEU A 113 -3.49 -5.38 -13.16
N ALA A 114 -4.20 -5.05 -14.25
CA ALA A 114 -3.56 -4.49 -15.44
C ALA A 114 -3.11 -3.03 -15.19
N GLY A 115 -1.82 -2.73 -15.38
CA GLY A 115 -1.30 -1.35 -15.37
C GLY A 115 -1.09 -0.70 -13.98
N ILE A 116 -1.12 -1.47 -12.89
CA ILE A 116 -0.88 -0.95 -11.52
C ILE A 116 0.54 -0.41 -11.30
N GLU A 117 1.52 -0.79 -12.14
CA GLU A 117 2.86 -0.17 -12.12
C GLU A 117 2.84 1.28 -12.64
N GLU A 118 1.96 1.61 -13.58
CA GLU A 118 1.93 2.93 -14.24
C GLU A 118 1.08 3.96 -13.48
N ALA A 119 0.08 3.52 -12.71
CA ALA A 119 -0.79 4.43 -11.97
C ALA A 119 -0.04 5.14 -10.83
N GLY A 120 0.80 4.41 -10.07
CA GLY A 120 1.59 4.98 -8.98
C GLY A 120 2.75 5.88 -9.45
N ASP A 121 3.31 5.64 -10.64
CA ASP A 121 4.42 6.44 -11.19
C ASP A 121 3.92 7.77 -11.77
N ARG A 122 2.72 7.78 -12.41
CA ARG A 122 2.20 8.95 -13.13
C ARG A 122 1.81 10.11 -12.21
N LYS A 123 1.21 9.85 -11.05
CA LYS A 123 0.89 10.88 -10.05
C LYS A 123 1.98 11.08 -9.00
N GLY A 124 2.79 10.06 -8.71
CA GLY A 124 4.00 10.22 -7.90
C GLY A 124 4.99 11.20 -8.54
N ALA A 125 5.17 11.12 -9.86
CA ALA A 125 5.93 12.10 -10.63
C ALA A 125 5.26 13.49 -10.62
N GLU A 126 3.92 13.56 -10.68
CA GLU A 126 3.19 14.83 -10.65
C GLU A 126 3.20 15.50 -9.27
N ALA A 127 3.16 14.73 -8.19
CA ALA A 127 3.28 15.19 -6.81
C ALA A 127 4.73 15.60 -6.47
N ALA A 128 5.72 14.83 -6.94
CA ALA A 128 7.13 15.22 -6.86
C ALA A 128 7.41 16.51 -7.66
N ALA A 129 6.84 16.65 -8.86
CA ALA A 129 6.95 17.86 -9.66
C ALA A 129 6.29 19.07 -8.97
N LYS A 130 5.13 18.90 -8.33
CA LYS A 130 4.48 19.96 -7.53
C LYS A 130 5.29 20.33 -6.28
N ALA A 131 5.89 19.35 -5.60
CA ALA A 131 6.75 19.59 -4.45
C ALA A 131 8.03 20.34 -4.85
N SER A 132 8.67 19.96 -5.96
CA SER A 132 9.84 20.66 -6.50
C SER A 132 9.50 22.07 -7.02
N ALA A 133 8.30 22.28 -7.56
CA ALA A 133 7.83 23.61 -7.95
C ALA A 133 7.55 24.52 -6.73
N ALA A 134 7.05 23.98 -5.63
CA ALA A 134 6.79 24.73 -4.40
C ALA A 134 8.09 25.16 -3.68
N SER A 135 9.17 24.39 -3.80
CA SER A 135 10.48 24.73 -3.23
C SER A 135 11.30 25.71 -4.07
N ALA A 136 10.90 26.00 -5.32
CA ALA A 136 11.58 26.94 -6.20
C ALA A 136 11.06 28.39 -6.08
N GLN A 137 10.08 28.64 -5.20
CA GLN A 137 9.51 29.97 -4.93
C GLN A 137 9.86 30.53 -3.53
N GLN A 138 10.83 29.94 -2.82
CA GLN A 138 11.42 30.50 -1.58
C GLN A 138 12.81 31.06 -1.82
#